data_AF-A0A8J2TJG2-F1
#
_entry.id   AF-A0A8J2TJG2-F1
#
_cell.length_a   1.000
_cell.length_b   1.000
_cell.length_c   1.000
_cell.angle_alpha   90.00
_cell.angle_beta   90.00
_cell.angle_gamma   90.00
#
_symmetry.space_group_name_H-M   'P 1'
#
loop_
_entity.id
_entity.type
_entity.pdbx_description
1 polymer ?
#
loop_
_entity_poly.entity_id
_entity_poly.type
_entity_poly.pdbx_seq_one_letter_code
_entity_poly.pdbx_strand_id
1 'polypeptide(L)' 'MPRVLMKNGEFREIPDEEMLSFLSENRDQIQDRYLPRKRRPLRAELSENTTSTK' A
#
# COMPACT_ATOMS: atom_id res chain seq x y z
N MET A 1 11.79 1.25 -21.21
CA MET A 1 10.74 2.17 -20.74
C MET A 1 10.24 1.72 -19.38
N PRO A 2 10.52 2.49 -18.32
CA PRO A 2 10.01 2.23 -16.98
C PRO A 2 8.48 2.37 -16.91
N ARG A 3 7.89 1.70 -15.91
CA ARG A 3 6.44 1.72 -15.66
C ARG A 3 6.13 2.22 -14.27
N VAL A 4 5.19 3.14 -14.18
CA VAL A 4 4.71 3.74 -12.92
C VAL A 4 3.32 3.22 -12.62
N LEU A 5 3.13 2.74 -11.38
CA LEU A 5 1.83 2.30 -10.88
C LEU A 5 1.08 3.51 -10.31
N MET A 6 -0.06 3.82 -10.92
CA MET A 6 -0.94 4.91 -10.53
C MET A 6 -1.92 4.43 -9.44
N LYS A 7 -2.44 5.35 -8.62
CA LYS A 7 -3.41 5.05 -7.53
C LYS A 7 -4.73 4.46 -8.03
N ASN A 8 -5.08 4.69 -9.29
CA ASN A 8 -6.23 4.06 -9.94
C ASN A 8 -5.98 2.58 -10.30
N GLY A 9 -4.77 2.06 -10.05
CA GLY A 9 -4.38 0.67 -10.32
C GLY A 9 -3.83 0.43 -11.73
N GLU A 10 -3.72 1.47 -12.56
CA GLU A 10 -3.18 1.37 -13.90
C GLU A 10 -1.66 1.54 -13.92
N PHE A 11 -1.02 0.86 -14.87
CA PHE A 11 0.39 1.08 -15.18
C PHE A 11 0.52 2.03 -16.36
N ARG A 12 1.30 3.09 -16.19
CA ARG A 12 1.74 3.95 -17.30
C ARG A 12 3.20 3.70 -17.62
N GLU A 13 3.49 3.59 -18.90
CA GLU A 13 4.84 3.49 -19.43
C GLU A 13 5.32 4.91 -19.77
N ILE A 14 6.46 5.31 -19.19
CA ILE A 14 6.98 6.68 -19.28
C ILE A 14 8.41 6.61 -19.85
N PRO A 15 8.78 7.48 -20.80
CA PRO A 15 10.17 7.60 -21.26
C PRO A 15 11.12 8.01 -20.12
N ASP A 16 12.36 7.52 -20.15
CA ASP A 16 13.33 7.84 -19.09
C ASP A 16 13.61 9.36 -18.99
N GLU A 17 13.58 10.06 -20.13
CA GLU A 17 13.77 11.52 -20.24
C GLU A 17 12.68 12.32 -19.52
N GLU A 18 11.45 11.80 -19.50
CA GLU A 18 10.28 12.47 -18.92
C GLU A 18 9.96 11.97 -17.51
N MET A 19 10.65 10.93 -17.05
CA MET A 19 10.35 10.26 -15.78
C MET A 19 10.39 11.22 -14.58
N LEU A 20 11.43 12.05 -14.49
CA LEU A 20 11.58 12.97 -13.36
C LEU A 20 10.45 14.01 -13.32
N SER A 21 10.12 14.59 -14.46
CA SER A 21 9.01 15.54 -14.60
C SER A 21 7.69 14.87 -14.25
N PHE A 22 7.43 13.68 -14.81
CA PHE A 22 6.22 12.91 -14.56
C PHE A 22 6.03 12.59 -13.07
N LEU A 23 7.08 12.11 -12.39
CA LEU A 23 7.02 11.80 -10.96
C LEU A 23 6.74 13.04 -10.10
N SER A 24 7.30 14.20 -10.48
CA SER A 24 7.10 15.45 -9.75
C SER A 24 5.67 15.98 -9.91
N GLU A 25 5.13 15.99 -11.13
CA GLU A 25 3.79 16.48 -11.45
C GLU A 25 2.68 15.55 -10.92
N ASN A 26 2.93 14.24 -10.91
CA ASN A 26 1.92 13.23 -10.59
C ASN A 26 2.12 12.59 -9.22
N ARG A 27 2.93 13.20 -8.34
CA ARG A 27 3.27 12.66 -7.02
C ARG A 27 2.05 12.19 -6.22
N ASP A 28 0.97 12.99 -6.24
CA ASP A 28 -0.25 12.68 -5.50
C ASP A 28 -1.10 11.57 -6.14
N GLN A 29 -0.87 11.26 -7.41
CA GLN A 29 -1.58 10.25 -8.18
C GLN A 29 -0.82 8.94 -8.28
N ILE A 30 0.47 8.92 -7.96
CA ILE A 30 1.30 7.72 -7.97
C ILE A 30 1.02 6.90 -6.71
N GLN A 31 0.96 5.57 -6.88
CA GLN A 31 0.76 4.69 -5.76
C GLN A 31 2.02 4.67 -4.88
N ASP A 32 1.93 5.26 -3.69
CA ASP A 32 2.97 5.14 -2.67
C ASP A 32 3.15 3.67 -2.31
N ARG A 33 4.30 3.09 -2.67
CA ARG A 33 4.69 1.73 -2.26
C ARG A 33 4.78 1.59 -0.73
N TYR A 34 4.92 2.69 -0.01
CA TYR A 34 5.18 2.76 1.43
C TYR A 34 3.95 3.04 2.28
N LEU A 35 2.74 2.66 1.86
CA LEU A 35 1.68 2.52 2.86
C LEU A 35 2.09 1.37 3.78
N PRO A 36 2.32 1.61 5.09
CA PRO A 36 2.52 0.53 6.04
C PRO A 36 1.29 -0.35 5.88
N ARG A 37 1.48 -1.55 5.32
CA ARG A 37 0.45 -2.56 5.22
C ARG A 37 -0.18 -2.56 6.60
N LYS A 38 -1.45 -2.15 6.73
CA LYS A 38 -2.20 -2.27 7.97
C LYS A 38 -2.21 -3.77 8.26
N ARG A 39 -1.17 -4.26 8.93
CA ARG A 39 -1.17 -5.56 9.59
C ARG A 39 -2.30 -5.35 10.57
N ARG A 40 -3.49 -5.90 10.26
CA ARG A 40 -4.52 -6.02 11.27
C ARG A 40 -3.78 -6.63 12.47
N PRO A 41 -3.83 -6.04 13.68
CA PRO A 41 -3.37 -6.77 14.84
C PRO A 41 -4.12 -8.10 14.77
N LEU A 42 -3.37 -9.19 14.65
CA LEU A 42 -3.92 -10.52 14.77
C LEU A 42 -4.61 -10.46 16.13
N ARG A 43 -5.95 -10.40 16.15
CA ARG A 43 -6.70 -10.57 17.39
C ARG A 43 -6.19 -11.90 17.91
N ALA A 44 -5.39 -11.85 18.97
CA ALA A 44 -5.17 -13.01 19.78
C ALA A 44 -6.55 -13.34 20.34
N GLU A 45 -7.26 -14.25 19.66
CA GLU A 45 -8.30 -15.00 20.33
C GLU A 45 -7.59 -15.90 21.34
N LEU A 46 -7.18 -15.29 22.46
CA LEU A 46 -7.06 -15.99 23.71
C LEU A 46 -8.50 -16.32 24.10
N SER A 47 -8.92 -17.51 23.70
CA SER A 47 -10.05 -18.21 24.27
C SER A 47 -9.79 -18.35 25.78
N GLU A 48 -10.31 -17.42 26.57
CA GLU A 48 -10.50 -17.63 28.02
C GLU A 48 -11.77 -18.47 28.21
N ASN A 49 -11.72 -19.71 27.71
CA ASN A 49 -12.58 -20.78 28.18
C ASN A 49 -11.88 -21.46 29.36
N THR A 50 -12.00 -20.88 30.56
CA THR A 50 -11.93 -21.66 31.80
C THR A 50 -12.96 -21.14 32.78
N THR A 51 -14.08 -21.87 32.82
CA THR A 51 -14.96 -22.11 33.95
C THR A 51 -14.38 -21.73 35.33
N SER A 52 -15.09 -20.88 36.08
CA SER A 52 -15.13 -20.99 37.54
C SER A 52 -16.46 -20.51 38.08
N THR A 53 -17.43 -21.41 38.01
CA THR A 53 -18.56 -21.49 38.95
C THR A 53 -18.01 -21.69 40.37
N LYS A 54 -18.33 -20.77 41.29
CA LYS A 54 -18.96 -21.02 42.60
C LYS A 54 -18.76 -19.83 43.54
#